data_AF-A0A9N9T0Z4-F1
#
_entry.id   AF-A0A9N9T0Z4-F1
#
_cell.length_a   1.000
_cell.length_b   1.000
_cell.length_c   1.000
_cell.angle_alpha   90.00
_cell.angle_beta   90.00
_cell.angle_gamma   90.00
#
_symmetry.space_group_name_H-M   'P 1'
#
loop_
_entity.id
_entity.type
_entity.pdbx_description
1 polymer ?
#
loop_
_entity_poly.entity_id
_entity_poly.type
_entity_poly.pdbx_seq_one_letter_code
_entity_poly.pdbx_strand_id
1 'polypeptide(L)'
;MGKNAVKTEQWFKKCYRNSVPSITTIKRWFAEFKCGRTDTDDAERSGRPNDAVIPENIEEMLTISMENPKVKLQEIADTLKILVSESSFPNGYHVFPRQSKTTGN
;
A
#
# COMPACT_ATOMS: atom_id res chain seq x y z
N MET A 1 -13.90 -24.35 16.74
CA MET A 1 -13.17 -23.39 17.59
C MET A 1 -13.75 -21.99 17.38
N GLY A 2 -14.52 -21.46 18.34
CA GLY A 2 -15.28 -20.22 18.15
C GLY A 2 -14.77 -19.08 19.03
N LYS A 3 -13.58 -18.55 18.76
CA LYS A 3 -13.17 -17.27 19.37
C LYS A 3 -13.92 -16.16 18.64
N ASN A 4 -14.60 -15.28 19.38
CA ASN A 4 -15.31 -14.13 18.81
C ASN A 4 -14.34 -12.94 18.65
N ALA A 5 -14.66 -11.99 17.78
CA ALA A 5 -13.78 -10.84 17.49
C ALA A 5 -13.43 -10.01 18.74
N VAL A 6 -14.36 -9.91 19.70
CA VAL A 6 -14.17 -9.15 20.96
C VAL A 6 -13.14 -9.82 21.87
N LYS A 7 -13.19 -11.15 22.03
CA LYS A 7 -12.20 -11.90 22.79
C LYS A 7 -10.82 -11.81 22.13
N THR A 8 -10.77 -11.83 20.80
CA THR A 8 -9.52 -11.66 20.06
C THR A 8 -8.93 -10.26 20.26
N GLU A 9 -9.76 -9.21 20.24
CA GLU A 9 -9.32 -7.85 20.53
C GLU A 9 -8.78 -7.70 21.95
N GLN A 10 -9.47 -8.26 22.96
CA GLN A 10 -8.98 -8.28 24.35
C GLN A 10 -7.64 -9.00 24.48
N TRP A 11 -7.48 -10.12 23.78
CA TRP A 11 -6.23 -10.86 23.75
C TRP A 11 -5.10 -10.06 23.09
N PHE A 12 -5.37 -9.41 21.95
CA PHE A 12 -4.39 -8.53 21.31
C PHE A 12 -4.03 -7.34 22.19
N LYS A 13 -4.98 -6.70 22.87
CA LYS A 13 -4.71 -5.63 23.85
C LYS A 13 -3.82 -6.11 24.99
N LYS A 14 -4.02 -7.33 25.49
CA LYS A 14 -3.16 -7.91 26.52
C LYS A 14 -1.72 -8.14 26.02
N CYS A 15 -1.55 -8.62 24.80
CA CYS A 15 -0.24 -8.99 24.24
C CYS A 15 0.54 -7.80 23.67
N TYR A 16 -0.13 -6.93 22.92
CA TYR A 16 0.49 -5.88 22.09
C TYR A 16 0.15 -4.45 22.55
N ARG A 17 -0.64 -4.30 23.62
CA ARG A 17 -1.02 -3.02 24.24
C ARG A 17 -1.67 -2.05 23.25
N ASN A 18 -0.87 -1.12 22.72
CA ASN A 18 -1.31 -0.04 21.84
C ASN A 18 -1.05 -0.36 20.36
N SER A 19 -0.26 -1.39 20.04
CA SER A 19 0.01 -1.84 18.66
C SER A 19 -1.00 -2.89 18.23
N VAL A 20 -2.29 -2.58 18.40
CA VAL A 20 -3.40 -3.51 18.14
C VAL A 20 -4.18 -3.02 16.93
N PRO A 21 -4.48 -3.90 15.96
CA PRO A 21 -5.39 -3.55 14.86
C PRO A 21 -6.76 -3.13 15.39
N SER A 22 -7.45 -2.26 14.66
CA SER A 22 -8.81 -1.88 15.02
C SER A 22 -9.74 -3.10 15.08
N ILE A 23 -10.78 -3.06 15.92
CA ILE A 23 -11.80 -4.12 15.97
C ILE A 23 -12.45 -4.36 14.60
N THR A 24 -12.54 -3.33 13.75
CA THR A 24 -13.04 -3.43 12.37
C THR A 24 -12.12 -4.28 11.51
N THR A 25 -10.80 -4.10 11.61
CA THR A 25 -9.79 -4.92 10.92
C THR A 25 -9.89 -6.38 11.35
N ILE A 26 -10.02 -6.63 12.67
CA ILE A 26 -10.18 -7.99 13.21
C ILE A 26 -11.45 -8.65 12.65
N LYS A 27 -12.58 -7.94 12.66
CA LYS A 27 -13.85 -8.45 12.10
C LYS A 27 -13.74 -8.80 10.62
N ARG A 28 -13.04 -7.97 9.83
CA ARG A 28 -12.77 -8.23 8.41
C ARG A 28 -11.99 -9.53 8.23
N TRP A 29 -10.87 -9.70 8.94
CA TRP A 29 -10.09 -10.95 8.88
C TRP A 29 -10.92 -12.18 9.24
N PHE A 30 -11.76 -12.10 10.29
CA PHE A 30 -12.68 -13.18 10.63
C PHE A 30 -13.67 -13.52 9.51
N ALA A 31 -14.12 -12.53 8.74
CA ALA A 31 -14.98 -12.76 7.57
C ALA A 31 -14.21 -13.44 6.43
N GLU A 32 -12.99 -12.97 6.12
CA GLU A 32 -12.10 -13.58 5.12
C GLU A 32 -11.80 -15.05 5.44
N PHE A 33 -11.45 -15.35 6.69
CA PHE A 33 -11.21 -16.73 7.13
C PHE A 33 -12.47 -17.61 7.03
N LYS A 34 -13.66 -17.05 7.32
CA LYS A 34 -14.93 -17.77 7.12
C LYS A 34 -15.25 -18.00 5.65
N CYS A 35 -14.81 -17.12 4.76
CA CYS A 35 -14.92 -17.27 3.31
C CYS A 35 -13.87 -18.23 2.73
N GLY A 36 -13.03 -18.87 3.56
CA GLY A 36 -12.07 -19.88 3.12
C GLY A 36 -10.70 -19.33 2.72
N ARG A 37 -10.44 -18.02 2.89
CA ARG A 37 -9.08 -17.48 2.72
C ARG A 37 -8.19 -18.01 3.84
N THR A 38 -7.15 -18.74 3.49
CA THR A 38 -6.12 -19.24 4.43
C THR A 38 -4.80 -18.48 4.31
N ASP A 39 -4.62 -17.75 3.21
CA ASP A 39 -3.44 -16.95 2.93
C ASP A 39 -3.39 -15.70 3.81
N THR A 40 -2.20 -15.44 4.37
CA THR A 40 -1.87 -14.30 5.22
C THR A 40 -1.25 -13.15 4.45
N ASP A 41 -0.83 -13.38 3.20
CA ASP A 41 -0.23 -12.34 2.38
C ASP A 41 -1.28 -11.28 2.00
N ASP A 42 -0.80 -10.05 1.79
CA ASP A 42 -1.64 -8.99 1.27
C ASP A 42 -2.06 -9.33 -0.17
N ALA A 43 -3.32 -9.06 -0.50
CA ALA A 43 -3.73 -9.09 -1.91
C ALA A 43 -2.92 -8.08 -2.72
N GLU A 44 -2.77 -8.34 -4.02
CA GLU A 44 -2.16 -7.40 -4.95
C GLU A 44 -2.80 -6.02 -4.79
N ARG A 45 -1.98 -5.02 -4.49
CA ARG A 45 -2.46 -3.66 -4.23
C ARG A 45 -2.64 -2.95 -5.57
N SER A 46 -3.89 -2.61 -5.90
CA SER A 46 -4.16 -1.67 -6.99
C SER A 46 -3.56 -0.31 -6.64
N GLY A 47 -2.62 0.19 -7.45
CA GLY A 47 -1.88 1.42 -7.18
C GLY A 47 -0.72 1.61 -8.14
N ARG A 48 0.24 2.48 -7.81
CA ARG A 48 1.47 2.62 -8.60
C ARG A 48 2.13 1.24 -8.68
N PRO A 49 2.39 0.71 -9.88
CA PRO A 49 3.05 -0.58 -10.00
C PRO A 49 4.42 -0.51 -9.34
N ASN A 50 4.81 -1.60 -8.67
CA ASN A 50 6.12 -1.72 -8.03
C ASN A 50 7.24 -1.97 -9.06
N ASP A 51 7.06 -1.46 -10.29
CA ASP A 51 8.02 -1.60 -11.38
C ASP A 51 9.35 -0.97 -11.00
N ALA A 52 9.35 0.01 -10.09
CA ALA A 52 10.56 0.59 -9.50
C ALA A 52 11.43 -0.43 -8.73
N VAL A 53 10.84 -1.51 -8.21
CA VAL A 53 11.51 -2.51 -7.37
C VAL A 53 11.52 -3.87 -8.09
N ILE A 54 11.71 -3.85 -9.41
CA ILE A 54 12.09 -5.03 -10.18
C ILE A 54 13.62 -5.20 -10.02
N PRO A 55 14.14 -6.42 -9.80
CA PRO A 55 15.58 -6.66 -9.64
C PRO A 55 16.43 -6.06 -10.77
N GLU A 56 15.95 -6.15 -12.01
CA GLU A 56 16.57 -5.56 -13.20
C GLU A 56 16.75 -4.03 -13.08
N ASN A 57 15.69 -3.32 -12.69
CA ASN A 57 15.74 -1.87 -12.48
C ASN A 57 16.68 -1.48 -11.32
N ILE A 58 16.83 -2.34 -10.30
CA ILE A 58 17.77 -2.13 -9.20
C ILE A 58 19.22 -2.30 -9.69
N GLU A 59 19.49 -3.34 -10.48
CA GLU A 59 20.82 -3.60 -11.06
C GLU A 59 21.24 -2.50 -12.04
N GLU A 60 20.34 -2.04 -12.91
CA GLU A 60 20.64 -0.94 -13.83
C GLU A 60 20.88 0.38 -13.09
N MET A 61 20.08 0.68 -12.06
CA MET A 61 20.31 1.87 -11.22
C MET A 61 21.69 1.84 -10.56
N LEU A 62 22.10 0.68 -10.03
CA LEU A 62 23.42 0.50 -9.42
C LEU A 62 24.53 0.69 -10.46
N THR A 63 24.37 0.17 -11.67
CA THR A 63 25.29 0.37 -12.79
C THR A 63 25.47 1.85 -13.11
N ILE A 64 24.37 2.58 -13.33
CA ILE A 64 24.40 4.02 -13.63
C ILE A 64 25.07 4.81 -12.50
N SER A 65 24.78 4.45 -11.24
CA SER A 65 25.39 5.09 -10.07
C SER A 65 26.88 4.83 -9.94
N MET A 66 27.36 3.65 -10.35
CA MET A 66 28.79 3.31 -10.34
C MET A 66 29.55 4.00 -11.47
N GLU A 67 28.94 4.11 -12.65
CA GLU A 67 29.54 4.78 -13.80
C GLU A 67 29.60 6.30 -13.61
N ASN A 68 28.58 6.91 -13.00
CA ASN A 68 28.53 8.35 -12.79
C ASN A 68 27.95 8.71 -11.41
N PRO A 69 28.80 8.94 -10.39
CA PRO A 69 28.35 9.23 -9.02
C PRO A 69 27.63 10.57 -8.85
N LYS A 70 27.54 11.40 -9.91
CA LYS A 70 26.88 12.72 -9.89
C LYS A 70 25.58 12.77 -10.69
N VAL A 71 25.08 11.63 -11.15
CA VAL A 71 23.82 11.56 -11.92
C VAL A 71 22.64 12.03 -11.07
N LYS A 72 21.69 12.75 -11.67
CA LYS A 72 20.49 13.20 -10.96
C LYS A 72 19.45 12.10 -10.92
N LEU A 73 18.68 12.03 -9.83
CA LEU A 73 17.61 11.03 -9.68
C LEU A 73 16.57 11.07 -10.83
N GLN A 74 16.31 12.27 -11.38
CA GLN A 74 15.42 12.43 -12.52
C GLN A 74 15.95 11.77 -13.78
N GLU A 75 17.26 11.90 -14.05
CA GLU A 75 17.92 11.29 -15.20
C GLU A 75 17.90 9.75 -15.10
N ILE A 76 18.11 9.20 -13.90
CA ILE A 76 17.94 7.75 -13.64
C ILE A 76 16.51 7.33 -13.94
N ALA A 77 15.54 8.06 -13.40
CA ALA A 77 14.14 7.67 -13.51
C ALA A 77 13.60 7.78 -14.94
N ASP A 78 14.09 8.75 -15.73
CA ASP A 78 13.81 8.89 -17.16
C ASP A 78 14.46 7.75 -17.96
N THR A 79 15.71 7.38 -17.61
CA THR A 79 16.45 6.27 -18.26
C THR A 79 15.75 4.93 -18.01
N LEU A 80 15.39 4.66 -16.76
CA LEU A 80 14.74 3.42 -16.34
C LEU A 80 13.23 3.42 -16.57
N LYS A 81 12.65 4.53 -17.05
CA LYS A 81 11.20 4.72 -17.27
C LYS A 81 10.34 4.36 -16.05
N ILE A 82 10.91 4.50 -14.84
CA ILE A 82 10.26 4.17 -13.56
C ILE A 82 9.26 5.27 -13.15
N LEU A 83 9.45 6.49 -13.67
CA LEU A 83 8.44 7.55 -13.60
C LEU A 83 7.52 7.41 -14.80
N VAL A 84 6.27 7.02 -14.55
CA VAL A 84 5.20 7.22 -15.51
C VAL A 84 5.06 8.74 -15.69
N SER A 85 5.38 9.24 -16.89
CA SER A 85 5.09 10.62 -17.27
C SER A 85 3.61 10.93 -17.02
N GLU A 86 3.30 12.18 -16.66
CA GLU A 86 1.94 12.71 -16.48
C GLU A 86 0.98 12.47 -17.68
N SER A 87 1.46 11.88 -18.78
CA SER A 87 0.69 11.55 -19.98
C SER A 87 -0.30 10.38 -19.84
N SER A 88 -0.55 9.86 -18.62
CA SER A 88 -1.68 8.97 -18.35
C SER A 88 -2.66 9.54 -17.31
N PHE A 89 -2.61 10.85 -17.05
CA PHE A 89 -3.82 11.53 -16.59
C PHE A 89 -4.70 11.78 -17.82
N PRO A 90 -5.72 10.95 -18.11
CA PRO A 90 -6.71 11.35 -19.10
C PRO A 90 -7.28 12.69 -18.66
N ASN A 91 -7.19 13.68 -19.53
CA ASN A 91 -7.74 15.01 -19.36
C ASN A 91 -9.11 14.95 -18.67
N GLY A 92 -9.15 15.45 -17.44
CA GLY A 92 -10.36 15.45 -16.63
C GLY A 92 -10.04 15.57 -15.15
N TYR A 93 -9.82 16.79 -14.69
CA TYR A 93 -9.79 17.13 -13.27
C TYR A 93 -11.03 16.57 -12.55
N HIS A 94 -10.93 15.39 -11.94
CA HIS A 94 -11.77 15.04 -10.79
C HIS A 94 -11.04 15.53 -9.55
N VAL A 95 -11.29 16.80 -9.23
CA VAL A 95 -11.15 17.29 -7.85
C VAL A 95 -12.05 16.40 -7.01
N PHE A 96 -11.49 15.51 -6.19
CA PHE A 96 -12.26 14.82 -5.16
C PHE A 96 -12.80 15.90 -4.22
N PRO A 97 -14.13 16.12 -4.15
CA PRO A 97 -14.66 17.13 -3.27
C PRO A 97 -14.32 16.74 -1.83
N ARG A 98 -13.73 17.69 -1.11
CA ARG A 98 -13.59 17.63 0.35
C ARG A 98 -14.99 17.42 0.92
N GLN A 99 -15.25 16.23 1.49
CA GLN A 99 -16.50 15.96 2.19
C GLN A 99 -16.54 16.85 3.44
N SER A 100 -17.16 18.02 3.32
CA SER A 100 -17.54 18.84 4.47
C SER A 100 -18.67 18.14 5.20
N LYS A 101 -18.44 17.75 6.45
CA LYS A 101 -19.50 17.33 7.36
C LYS A 101 -20.41 18.54 7.60
N THR A 102 -21.61 18.52 7.04
CA THR A 102 -22.72 19.36 7.51
C THR A 102 -23.46 18.58 8.59
N THR A 103 -23.21 18.92 9.85
CA THR A 103 -24.16 18.65 10.94
C THR A 103 -25.29 19.66 10.76
N GLY A 104 -26.48 19.20 10.38
CA GLY A 104 -27.71 19.99 10.33
C GLY A 104 -28.67 19.51 11.41
N ASN A 105 -29.02 20.45 12.30
CA ASN A 105 -30.08 20.52 13.32
C ASN A 105 -30.63 19.23 13.94
#